data_AF-A0A2M7ZAI2-F1
#
_entry.id   AF-A0A2M7ZAI2-F1
#
_cell.length_a   1.000
_cell.length_b   1.000
_cell.length_c   1.000
_cell.angle_alpha   90.00
_cell.angle_beta   90.00
_cell.angle_gamma   90.00
#
_symmetry.space_group_name_H-M   'P 1'
#
loop_
_entity.id
_entity.type
_entity.pdbx_description
1 polymer ?
#
loop_
_entity_poly.entity_id
_entity_poly.type
_entity_poly.pdbx_seq_one_letter_code
_entity_poly.pdbx_strand_id
1 'polypeptide(L)'
;GCKKLYAETYPNPKVEQEMNEWFVLLKLDLIKDREIRRELAAYWTPSFYFLDHTGKSYYNFNGYLPADEFRIILRLGYAETMIPKGKYADAVDVMSKVIEQFEGNPLLPKLLAQNGIANYIKTKDKQTFMKVMKDIQINYPNSLEAKMYFWEE
;
A
#
# COMPACT_ATOMS: atom_id res chain seq x y z
N GLY A 1 8.80 -17.83 -4.02
CA GLY A 1 8.55 -16.47 -3.52
C GLY A 1 9.82 -15.78 -3.05
N CYS A 2 10.32 -16.10 -1.84
CA CYS A 2 11.42 -15.35 -1.22
C CYS A 2 12.68 -15.27 -2.09
N LYS A 3 13.13 -16.39 -2.68
CA LYS A 3 14.32 -16.38 -3.57
C LYS A 3 14.20 -15.36 -4.71
N LYS A 4 13.01 -15.24 -5.33
CA LYS A 4 12.74 -14.29 -6.41
C LYS A 4 12.71 -12.85 -5.90
N LEU A 5 12.10 -12.62 -4.74
CA LEU A 5 12.09 -11.32 -4.06
C LEU A 5 13.52 -10.78 -3.85
N TYR A 6 14.43 -11.61 -3.35
CA TYR A 6 15.84 -11.23 -3.14
C TYR A 6 16.62 -11.01 -4.43
N ALA A 7 16.28 -11.73 -5.50
CA ALA A 7 16.99 -11.64 -6.77
C ALA A 7 16.51 -10.48 -7.65
N GLU A 8 15.23 -10.13 -7.59
CA GLU A 8 14.59 -9.24 -8.58
C GLU A 8 13.97 -7.99 -7.97
N THR A 9 13.24 -8.12 -6.85
CA THR A 9 12.47 -7.01 -6.28
C THR A 9 13.31 -6.13 -5.35
N TYR A 10 13.97 -6.71 -4.34
CA TYR A 10 14.77 -5.96 -3.39
C TYR A 10 15.98 -5.23 -4.01
N PRO A 11 16.68 -5.79 -5.01
CA PRO A 11 17.77 -5.09 -5.67
C PRO A 11 17.33 -3.92 -6.56
N ASN A 12 16.02 -3.73 -6.78
CA ASN A 12 15.55 -2.59 -7.55
C ASN A 12 15.83 -1.28 -6.77
N PRO A 13 16.57 -0.31 -7.34
CA PRO A 13 16.98 0.89 -6.60
C PRO A 13 15.81 1.72 -6.06
N LYS A 14 14.68 1.75 -6.78
CA LYS A 14 13.49 2.49 -6.32
C LYS A 14 12.83 1.80 -5.13
N VAL A 15 12.82 0.46 -5.12
CA VAL A 15 12.33 -0.31 -3.97
C VAL A 15 13.22 -0.07 -2.76
N GLU A 16 14.54 -0.18 -2.92
CA GLU A 16 15.50 0.04 -1.84
C GLU A 16 15.37 1.45 -1.25
N GLN A 17 15.30 2.48 -2.10
CA GLN A 17 15.12 3.86 -1.66
C GLN A 17 13.83 4.03 -0.86
N GLU A 18 12.69 3.60 -1.40
CA GLU A 18 11.38 3.77 -0.76
C GLU A 18 11.28 2.98 0.56
N MET A 19 11.89 1.80 0.62
CA MET A 19 11.98 1.00 1.84
C MET A 19 12.76 1.71 2.94
N ASN A 20 13.93 2.26 2.62
CA ASN A 20 14.79 2.95 3.61
C ASN A 20 14.27 4.35 3.97
N GLU A 21 13.56 5.03 3.06
CA GLU A 21 13.02 6.37 3.31
C GLU A 21 11.81 6.34 4.26
N TRP A 22 10.95 5.32 4.15
CA TRP A 22 9.65 5.34 4.83
C TRP A 22 9.54 4.36 6.01
N PHE A 23 10.44 3.40 6.13
CA PHE A 23 10.31 2.32 7.10
C PHE A 23 11.60 2.00 7.86
N VAL A 24 11.41 1.43 9.05
CA VAL A 24 12.44 0.64 9.73
C VAL A 24 12.28 -0.81 9.28
N LEU A 25 13.30 -1.34 8.61
CA LEU A 25 13.23 -2.65 7.98
C LEU A 25 13.58 -3.78 8.95
N LEU A 26 12.68 -4.75 9.08
CA LEU A 26 12.90 -5.95 9.87
C LEU A 26 12.69 -7.20 9.00
N LYS A 27 13.65 -8.11 9.06
CA LYS A 27 13.57 -9.43 8.44
C LYS A 27 13.43 -10.49 9.53
N LEU A 28 12.41 -11.33 9.40
CA LEU A 28 12.13 -12.44 10.31
C LEU A 28 12.14 -13.76 9.57
N ASP A 29 12.55 -14.81 10.27
CA ASP A 29 12.46 -16.19 9.82
C ASP A 29 11.31 -16.86 10.58
N LEU A 30 10.13 -16.98 9.94
CA LEU A 30 8.92 -17.51 10.58
C LEU A 30 9.06 -18.95 11.11
N ILE A 31 10.08 -19.70 10.69
CA ILE A 31 10.37 -21.05 11.23
C ILE A 31 11.03 -20.92 12.61
N LYS A 32 11.91 -19.94 12.79
CA LYS A 32 12.67 -19.69 14.02
C LYS A 32 11.88 -18.79 14.98
N ASP A 33 11.24 -17.75 14.46
CA ASP A 33 10.54 -16.71 15.21
C ASP A 33 9.08 -17.08 15.48
N ARG A 34 8.88 -18.19 16.21
CA ARG A 34 7.55 -18.81 16.41
C ARG A 34 6.53 -17.91 17.10
N GLU A 35 6.97 -17.13 18.08
CA GLU A 35 6.10 -16.18 18.81
C GLU A 35 5.57 -15.10 17.86
N ILE A 36 6.44 -14.47 17.09
CA ILE A 36 6.04 -13.43 16.13
C ILE A 36 5.14 -14.03 15.04
N ARG A 37 5.46 -15.23 14.56
CA ARG A 37 4.59 -15.94 13.60
C ARG A 37 3.19 -16.12 14.17
N ARG A 38 3.05 -16.47 15.45
CA ARG A 38 1.74 -16.63 16.12
C ARG A 38 1.02 -15.28 16.24
N GLU A 39 1.70 -14.24 16.72
CA GLU A 39 1.13 -12.91 16.91
C GLU A 39 0.62 -12.28 15.60
N LEU A 40 1.39 -12.43 14.52
CA LEU A 40 1.03 -11.93 13.19
C LEU A 40 0.11 -12.88 12.40
N ALA A 41 -0.29 -14.01 12.99
CA ALA A 41 -1.00 -15.09 12.34
C ALA A 41 -0.36 -15.47 10.98
N ALA A 42 0.96 -15.47 10.90
CA ALA A 42 1.69 -15.62 9.65
C ALA A 42 1.71 -17.09 9.18
N TYR A 43 1.27 -17.31 7.93
CA TYR A 43 1.08 -18.64 7.36
C TYR A 43 1.69 -18.82 5.96
N TRP A 44 2.19 -17.76 5.34
CA TRP A 44 2.72 -17.79 3.97
C TRP A 44 4.02 -16.98 3.83
N THR A 45 4.84 -17.31 2.83
CA THR A 45 6.10 -16.59 2.55
C THR A 45 6.35 -16.35 1.04
N PRO A 46 6.91 -15.19 0.64
CA PRO A 46 7.16 -14.03 1.49
C PRO A 46 5.83 -13.40 1.93
N SER A 47 5.87 -12.70 3.04
CA SER A 47 4.75 -11.91 3.56
C SER A 47 5.31 -10.62 4.15
N PHE A 48 4.52 -9.57 4.05
CA PHE A 48 4.89 -8.22 4.47
C PHE A 48 3.86 -7.72 5.45
N TYR A 49 4.32 -7.18 6.57
CA TYR A 49 3.49 -6.65 7.63
C TYR A 49 3.94 -5.23 7.93
N PHE A 50 2.98 -4.31 7.99
CA PHE A 50 3.22 -2.91 8.25
C PHE A 50 2.74 -2.60 9.66
N LEU A 51 3.71 -2.47 10.56
CA LEU A 51 3.50 -2.40 11.99
C LEU A 51 3.72 -0.97 12.50
N ASP A 52 3.06 -0.64 13.60
CA ASP A 52 3.48 0.51 14.41
C ASP A 52 4.57 0.12 15.44
N HIS A 53 5.01 1.11 16.23
CA HIS A 53 6.04 0.93 17.24
C HIS A 53 5.63 -0.02 18.39
N THR A 54 4.36 -0.37 18.50
CA THR A 54 3.85 -1.35 19.49
C THR A 54 3.80 -2.77 18.91
N GLY A 55 4.13 -2.94 17.63
CA GLY A 55 4.04 -4.22 16.92
C GLY A 55 2.65 -4.50 16.34
N LYS A 56 1.69 -3.57 16.44
CA LYS A 56 0.36 -3.75 15.87
C LYS A 56 0.42 -3.63 14.36
N SER A 57 -0.05 -4.67 13.66
CA SER A 57 -0.20 -4.66 12.20
C SER A 57 -1.43 -3.88 11.77
N TYR A 58 -1.24 -2.94 10.84
CA TYR A 58 -2.33 -2.17 10.21
C TYR A 58 -2.63 -2.68 8.80
N TYR A 59 -1.63 -3.25 8.13
CA TYR A 59 -1.78 -3.80 6.80
C TYR A 59 -0.81 -4.97 6.61
N ASN A 60 -1.21 -5.94 5.79
CA ASN A 60 -0.35 -7.03 5.40
C ASN A 60 -0.62 -7.50 3.97
N PHE A 61 0.41 -8.08 3.35
CA PHE A 61 0.32 -8.71 2.04
C PHE A 61 1.03 -10.06 2.06
N ASN A 62 0.39 -11.08 1.49
CA ASN A 62 0.95 -12.43 1.38
C ASN A 62 1.29 -12.74 -0.08
N GLY A 63 2.56 -13.06 -0.34
CA GLY A 63 3.03 -13.50 -1.64
C GLY A 63 4.15 -12.63 -2.21
N TYR A 64 4.74 -13.12 -3.30
CA TYR A 64 5.74 -12.39 -4.06
C TYR A 64 5.06 -11.32 -4.93
N LEU A 65 5.73 -10.17 -5.08
CA LEU A 65 5.36 -9.11 -6.02
C LEU A 65 6.60 -8.64 -6.80
N PRO A 66 6.45 -8.34 -8.11
CA PRO A 66 7.46 -7.58 -8.85
C PRO A 66 7.64 -6.16 -8.28
N ALA A 67 8.65 -5.45 -8.76
CA ALA A 67 9.09 -4.18 -8.19
C ALA A 67 7.96 -3.13 -8.11
N ASP A 68 7.24 -2.87 -9.19
CA ASP A 68 6.25 -1.79 -9.19
C ASP A 68 5.02 -2.11 -8.34
N GLU A 69 4.51 -3.35 -8.36
CA GLU A 69 3.44 -3.76 -7.44
C GLU A 69 3.90 -3.69 -5.98
N PHE A 70 5.15 -4.08 -5.71
CA PHE A 70 5.69 -4.02 -4.36
C PHE A 70 5.81 -2.57 -3.86
N ARG A 71 6.24 -1.64 -4.72
CA ARG A 71 6.28 -0.20 -4.43
C ARG A 71 4.89 0.39 -4.14
N ILE A 72 3.84 -0.10 -4.82
CA ILE A 72 2.46 0.27 -4.50
C ILE A 72 2.04 -0.28 -3.13
N ILE A 73 2.39 -1.54 -2.82
CA ILE A 73 2.13 -2.14 -1.51
C ILE A 73 2.84 -1.40 -0.37
N LEU A 74 4.07 -0.91 -0.59
CA LEU A 74 4.77 -0.06 0.39
C LEU A 74 3.94 1.21 0.69
N ARG A 75 3.45 1.91 -0.34
CA ARG A 75 2.62 3.11 -0.17
C ARG A 75 1.32 2.83 0.56
N LEU A 76 0.63 1.75 0.19
CA LEU A 76 -0.61 1.33 0.85
C LEU A 76 -0.34 0.98 2.32
N GLY A 77 0.70 0.20 2.60
CA GLY A 77 1.07 -0.16 3.97
C GLY A 77 1.44 1.05 4.84
N TYR A 78 2.15 2.03 4.26
CA TYR A 78 2.42 3.31 4.93
C TYR A 78 1.12 4.05 5.25
N ALA A 79 0.25 4.22 4.24
CA ALA A 79 -1.00 4.94 4.38
C ALA A 79 -1.94 4.30 5.41
N GLU A 80 -2.13 2.98 5.37
CA GLU A 80 -2.95 2.24 6.34
C GLU A 80 -2.42 2.35 7.77
N THR A 81 -1.12 2.55 7.94
CA THR A 81 -0.51 2.76 9.26
C THR A 81 -0.66 4.22 9.74
N MET A 82 -0.69 5.19 8.82
CA MET A 82 -0.72 6.63 9.12
C MET A 82 -2.13 7.22 9.25
N ILE A 83 -3.08 6.81 8.39
CA ILE A 83 -4.45 7.36 8.36
C ILE A 83 -5.16 7.18 9.72
N PRO A 84 -5.14 6.01 10.38
CA PRO A 84 -5.78 5.84 11.70
C PRO A 84 -5.16 6.71 12.80
N LYS A 85 -3.94 7.22 12.59
CA LYS A 85 -3.21 8.10 13.52
C LYS A 85 -3.41 9.57 13.23
N GLY A 86 -4.30 9.92 12.28
CA GLY A 86 -4.56 11.29 11.87
C GLY A 86 -3.47 11.91 10.99
N LYS A 87 -2.51 11.11 10.50
CA LYS A 87 -1.37 11.55 9.70
C LYS A 87 -1.70 11.57 8.21
N TYR A 88 -2.77 12.28 7.86
CA TYR A 88 -3.33 12.26 6.49
C TYR A 88 -2.42 12.94 5.46
N ALA A 89 -1.77 14.04 5.83
CA ALA A 89 -0.85 14.75 4.93
C ALA A 89 0.32 13.84 4.53
N ASP A 90 0.99 13.25 5.52
CA ASP A 90 2.10 12.32 5.30
C ASP A 90 1.69 11.12 4.44
N ALA A 91 0.49 10.56 4.68
CA ALA A 91 -0.03 9.45 3.87
C ALA A 91 -0.27 9.87 2.41
N VAL A 92 -0.87 11.04 2.18
CA VAL A 92 -1.10 11.58 0.83
C VAL A 92 0.21 11.86 0.11
N ASP A 93 1.18 12.47 0.78
CA ASP A 93 2.48 12.79 0.19
C ASP A 93 3.21 11.54 -0.29
N VAL A 94 3.24 10.47 0.53
CA VAL A 94 3.85 9.18 0.17
C VAL A 94 3.09 8.50 -0.98
N MET A 95 1.75 8.45 -0.91
CA MET A 95 0.96 7.80 -1.95
C MET A 95 1.06 8.52 -3.31
N SER A 96 1.13 9.85 -3.31
CA SER A 96 1.20 10.67 -4.53
C SER A 96 2.60 10.70 -5.15
N LYS A 97 3.65 10.33 -4.41
CA LYS A 97 5.04 10.41 -4.88
C LYS A 97 5.26 9.48 -6.07
N VAL A 98 5.56 10.09 -7.22
CA VAL A 98 5.82 9.44 -8.52
C VAL A 98 4.73 8.46 -8.96
N ILE A 99 3.47 8.77 -8.63
CA ILE A 99 2.32 7.87 -8.85
C ILE A 99 2.05 7.60 -10.34
N GLU A 100 2.38 8.54 -11.21
CA GLU A 100 2.26 8.43 -12.67
C GLU A 100 3.12 7.30 -13.24
N GLN A 101 4.19 6.88 -12.56
CA GLN A 101 5.03 5.77 -13.00
C GLN A 101 4.32 4.41 -12.92
N PHE A 102 3.18 4.33 -12.25
CA PHE A 102 2.40 3.11 -12.10
C PHE A 102 1.25 3.01 -13.11
N GLU A 103 1.22 3.84 -14.16
CA GLU A 103 0.18 3.78 -15.18
C GLU A 103 0.06 2.37 -15.78
N GLY A 104 -1.18 1.88 -15.89
CA GLY A 104 -1.48 0.52 -16.34
C GLY A 104 -1.24 -0.58 -15.30
N ASN A 105 -0.68 -0.27 -14.12
CA ASN A 105 -0.52 -1.24 -13.05
C ASN A 105 -1.89 -1.64 -12.46
N PRO A 106 -2.19 -2.95 -12.31
CA PRO A 106 -3.49 -3.40 -11.80
C PRO A 106 -3.77 -2.99 -10.35
N LEU A 107 -2.76 -2.62 -9.56
CA LEU A 107 -2.93 -2.13 -8.18
C LEU A 107 -3.04 -0.60 -8.09
N LEU A 108 -2.79 0.14 -9.18
CA LEU A 108 -2.88 1.60 -9.15
C LEU A 108 -4.30 2.10 -8.78
N PRO A 109 -5.42 1.52 -9.24
CA PRO A 109 -6.76 1.96 -8.83
C PRO A 109 -6.95 1.94 -7.31
N LYS A 110 -6.43 0.90 -6.65
CA LYS A 110 -6.44 0.78 -5.19
C LYS A 110 -5.69 1.90 -4.50
N LEU A 111 -4.50 2.24 -5.01
CA LEU A 111 -3.69 3.34 -4.48
C LEU A 111 -4.39 4.69 -4.68
N LEU A 112 -4.99 4.93 -5.86
CA LEU A 112 -5.74 6.16 -6.16
C LEU A 112 -6.97 6.31 -5.26
N ALA A 113 -7.74 5.24 -5.07
CA ALA A 113 -8.91 5.25 -4.19
C ALA A 113 -8.51 5.55 -2.74
N GLN A 114 -7.47 4.88 -2.23
CA GLN A 114 -6.97 5.12 -0.87
C GLN A 114 -6.44 6.54 -0.69
N ASN A 115 -5.74 7.08 -1.68
CA ASN A 115 -5.30 8.48 -1.69
C ASN A 115 -6.49 9.45 -1.68
N GLY A 116 -7.51 9.19 -2.50
CA GLY A 116 -8.75 9.94 -2.52
C GLY A 116 -9.45 9.94 -1.15
N ILE A 117 -9.54 8.79 -0.50
CA ILE A 117 -10.11 8.65 0.86
C ILE A 117 -9.32 9.49 1.87
N ALA A 118 -7.99 9.37 1.88
CA ALA A 118 -7.13 10.13 2.79
C ALA A 118 -7.28 11.65 2.60
N ASN A 119 -7.30 12.12 1.34
CA ASN A 119 -7.53 13.51 1.00
C ASN A 119 -8.92 13.98 1.44
N TYR A 120 -9.96 13.20 1.17
CA TYR A 120 -11.33 13.51 1.60
C TYR A 120 -11.43 13.62 3.12
N ILE A 121 -10.82 12.69 3.88
CA ILE A 121 -10.83 12.75 5.35
C ILE A 121 -10.20 14.05 5.84
N LYS A 122 -9.08 14.47 5.22
CA LYS A 122 -8.33 15.69 5.55
C LYS A 122 -9.11 16.98 5.20
N THR A 123 -9.71 17.06 4.02
CA THR A 123 -10.25 18.32 3.48
C THR A 123 -11.78 18.42 3.57
N LYS A 124 -12.47 17.28 3.68
CA LYS A 124 -13.92 17.15 3.51
C LYS A 124 -14.44 17.59 2.14
N ASP A 125 -13.56 17.72 1.15
CA ASP A 125 -13.94 18.09 -0.22
C ASP A 125 -14.55 16.91 -0.97
N LYS A 126 -15.89 16.88 -0.98
CA LYS A 126 -16.67 15.86 -1.69
C LYS A 126 -16.47 15.93 -3.22
N GLN A 127 -16.34 17.13 -3.80
CA GLN A 127 -16.27 17.28 -5.26
C GLN A 127 -14.98 16.68 -5.80
N THR A 128 -13.86 16.97 -5.13
CA THR A 128 -12.55 16.40 -5.49
C THR A 128 -12.55 14.89 -5.34
N PHE A 129 -13.10 14.37 -4.24
CA PHE A 129 -13.20 12.92 -4.04
C PHE A 129 -14.04 12.23 -5.13
N MET A 130 -15.23 12.78 -5.44
CA MET A 130 -16.07 12.25 -6.51
C MET A 130 -15.37 12.28 -7.86
N LYS A 131 -14.61 13.34 -8.15
CA LYS A 131 -13.81 13.42 -9.38
C LYS A 131 -12.78 12.29 -9.44
N VAL A 132 -12.02 12.05 -8.36
CA VAL A 132 -11.03 10.94 -8.30
C VAL A 132 -11.71 9.60 -8.61
N MET A 133 -12.86 9.34 -8.01
CA MET A 133 -13.56 8.07 -8.21
C MET A 133 -14.14 7.93 -9.62
N LYS A 134 -14.62 9.03 -10.24
CA LYS A 134 -15.01 9.07 -11.66
C LYS A 134 -13.81 8.82 -12.57
N ASP A 135 -12.66 9.42 -12.27
CA ASP A 135 -11.42 9.21 -13.03
C ASP A 135 -10.98 7.73 -12.95
N ILE A 136 -11.16 7.06 -11.79
CA ILE A 136 -10.92 5.61 -11.66
C ILE A 136 -11.90 4.79 -12.51
N GLN A 137 -13.18 5.13 -12.53
CA GLN A 137 -14.19 4.46 -13.36
C GLN A 137 -13.85 4.52 -14.85
N ILE A 138 -13.44 5.69 -15.33
CA ILE A 138 -13.13 5.92 -16.75
C ILE A 138 -11.85 5.19 -17.14
N ASN A 139 -10.79 5.32 -16.34
CA ASN A 139 -9.46 4.84 -16.71
C ASN A 139 -9.21 3.38 -16.33
N TYR A 140 -9.94 2.86 -15.34
CA TYR A 140 -9.79 1.49 -14.82
C TYR A 140 -11.15 0.80 -14.65
N PRO A 141 -11.97 0.69 -15.70
CA PRO A 141 -13.37 0.24 -15.60
C PRO A 141 -13.53 -1.19 -15.07
N ASN A 142 -12.50 -2.02 -15.20
CA ASN A 142 -12.50 -3.41 -14.74
C ASN A 142 -11.98 -3.61 -13.31
N SER A 143 -11.54 -2.54 -12.64
CA SER A 143 -11.06 -2.59 -11.25
C SER A 143 -12.20 -2.77 -10.25
N LEU A 144 -11.88 -3.22 -9.04
CA LEU A 144 -12.84 -3.22 -7.93
C LEU A 144 -13.20 -1.78 -7.56
N GLU A 145 -12.21 -0.89 -7.55
CA GLU A 145 -12.33 0.50 -7.11
C GLU A 145 -13.29 1.31 -7.98
N ALA A 146 -13.40 0.99 -9.28
CA ALA A 146 -14.41 1.57 -10.16
C ALA A 146 -15.86 1.31 -9.68
N LYS A 147 -16.08 0.28 -8.86
CA LYS A 147 -17.38 -0.09 -8.29
C LYS A 147 -17.58 0.41 -6.86
N MET A 148 -16.59 1.10 -6.28
CA MET A 148 -16.62 1.59 -4.90
C MET A 148 -17.25 2.98 -4.75
N TYR A 149 -18.17 3.35 -5.64
CA TYR A 149 -18.98 4.56 -5.51
C TYR A 149 -20.28 4.25 -4.77
N PHE A 150 -20.83 5.24 -4.09
CA PHE A 150 -22.03 5.10 -3.25
C PHE A 150 -23.01 6.28 -3.39
N TRP A 151 -22.80 7.11 -4.42
CA TRP A 151 -23.74 8.15 -4.81
C TRP A 151 -24.57 7.68 -6.00
N GLU A 152 -25.80 8.15 -6.08
CA GLU A 152 -26.62 8.04 -7.28
C GLU A 152 -26.07 8.98 -8.37
N GLU A 153 -26.26 8.59 -9.64
CA GLU A 153 -25.87 9.40 -10.82
C GLU A 153 -26.73 10.65 -10.99
#